data_AF-A0A255RBQ9-F1
#
_entry.id   AF-A0A255RBQ9-F1
#
_cell.length_a   1.000
_cell.length_b   1.000
_cell.length_c   1.000
_cell.angle_alpha   90.00
_cell.angle_beta   90.00
_cell.angle_gamma   90.00
#
_symmetry.space_group_name_H-M   'P 1'
#
loop_
_entity.id
_entity.type
_entity.pdbx_description
1 polymer ?
#
loop_
_entity_poly.entity_id
_entity_poly.type
_entity_poly.pdbx_seq_one_letter_code
_entity_poly.pdbx_strand_id
1 'polypeptide(L)'
;MRAMAYVAALLAAAAIMFFIVNAPEQPDAPESAVASSVAPESDVEGAEVTATSLTLNVPDMHCPFACYPNVKKTLESREDVVSVELVPQKEEGVIDTPQVVVKYKDGFVVDQAIAQLGKAGFGGSTVVQ
;
A
#
# COMPACT_ATOMS: atom_id res chain seq x y z
N MET A 1 31.00 13.98 -33.74
CA MET A 1 29.92 13.39 -32.90
C MET A 1 30.16 11.94 -32.47
N ARG A 2 30.86 11.09 -33.24
CA ARG A 2 31.12 9.69 -32.82
C ARG A 2 32.15 9.53 -31.69
N ALA A 3 33.17 10.40 -31.63
CA ALA A 3 34.18 10.36 -30.56
C ALA A 3 33.61 10.61 -29.16
N MET A 4 32.59 11.47 -29.05
CA MET A 4 31.93 11.78 -27.77
C MET A 4 31.10 10.59 -27.23
N ALA A 5 30.55 9.77 -28.14
CA ALA A 5 29.82 8.56 -27.74
C ALA A 5 30.74 7.50 -27.13
N TYR A 6 31.98 7.36 -27.63
CA TYR A 6 32.94 6.40 -27.08
C TYR A 6 33.46 6.81 -25.69
N VAL A 7 33.58 8.12 -25.41
CA VAL A 7 33.97 8.61 -24.08
C VAL A 7 32.89 8.35 -23.04
N ALA A 8 31.61 8.57 -23.39
CA ALA A 8 30.49 8.27 -22.51
C ALA A 8 30.38 6.76 -22.21
N ALA A 9 30.61 5.90 -23.22
CA ALA A 9 30.60 4.45 -23.04
C ALA A 9 31.73 3.97 -22.11
N LEU A 10 32.93 4.55 -22.19
CA LEU A 10 34.04 4.20 -21.30
C LEU A 10 33.77 4.61 -19.85
N LEU A 11 33.14 5.76 -19.61
CA LEU A 11 32.76 6.19 -18.26
C LEU A 11 31.68 5.28 -17.65
N ALA A 12 30.70 4.86 -18.45
CA ALA A 12 29.68 3.91 -17.99
C ALA A 12 30.29 2.56 -17.60
N ALA A 13 31.24 2.03 -18.39
CA ALA A 13 31.91 0.77 -18.09
C ALA A 13 32.73 0.85 -16.79
N ALA A 14 33.44 1.95 -16.56
CA ALA A 14 34.21 2.16 -15.33
C ALA A 14 33.30 2.25 -14.08
N ALA A 15 32.14 2.89 -14.20
CA ALA A 15 31.17 2.99 -13.12
C ALA A 15 30.57 1.62 -12.73
N ILE A 16 30.28 0.76 -13.71
CA ILE A 16 29.76 -0.59 -13.47
C ILE A 16 30.82 -1.46 -12.77
N MET A 17 32.09 -1.40 -13.20
CA MET A 17 33.16 -2.15 -12.54
C MET A 17 33.38 -1.70 -11.09
N PHE A 18 33.33 -0.39 -10.82
CA PHE A 18 33.42 0.12 -9.45
C PHE A 18 32.27 -0.38 -8.56
N PHE A 19 31.06 -0.48 -9.12
CA PHE A 19 29.90 -0.97 -8.41
C PHE A 19 29.99 -2.46 -8.07
N ILE A 20 30.57 -3.28 -8.96
CA ILE A 20 30.80 -4.72 -8.70
C ILE A 20 31.87 -4.90 -7.62
N VAL A 21 32.96 -4.11 -7.64
CA VAL A 21 34.04 -4.23 -6.64
C VAL A 21 33.61 -3.80 -5.24
N ASN A 22 32.70 -2.83 -5.13
CA ASN A 22 32.16 -2.37 -3.85
C ASN A 22 30.86 -3.08 -3.43
N ALA A 23 30.38 -4.06 -4.21
CA ALA A 23 29.23 -4.87 -3.80
C ALA A 23 29.68 -5.89 -2.74
N PRO A 24 29.02 -5.96 -1.57
CA PRO A 24 29.28 -7.01 -0.59
C PRO A 24 28.91 -8.38 -1.18
N GLU A 25 29.80 -9.36 -1.00
CA GLU A 25 29.71 -10.74 -1.48
C GLU A 25 28.32 -11.36 -1.18
N GLN A 26 27.57 -11.70 -2.23
CA GLN A 26 26.52 -12.72 -2.12
C GLN A 26 27.20 -14.09 -2.22
N PRO A 27 27.13 -14.95 -1.19
CA PRO A 27 27.70 -16.28 -1.24
C PRO A 27 26.96 -17.14 -2.27
N ASP A 28 27.74 -17.94 -2.98
CA ASP A 28 27.36 -18.90 -4.01
C ASP A 28 26.14 -19.78 -3.68
N ALA A 29 25.44 -20.15 -4.76
CA ALA A 29 24.44 -21.22 -4.79
C ALA A 29 25.03 -22.59 -4.38
N PRO A 30 24.17 -23.54 -3.99
CA PRO A 30 24.07 -24.71 -4.88
C PRO A 30 22.64 -25.22 -5.12
N GLU A 31 22.58 -25.97 -6.21
CA GLU A 31 21.55 -26.82 -6.81
C GLU A 31 20.55 -27.57 -5.88
N SER A 32 19.29 -27.56 -6.30
CA SER A 32 18.20 -28.54 -6.08
C SER A 32 17.77 -28.93 -4.65
N ALA A 33 16.72 -28.27 -4.17
CA ALA A 33 15.64 -28.92 -3.40
C ALA A 33 14.36 -28.07 -3.46
N VAL A 34 13.26 -28.70 -3.88
CA VAL A 34 11.89 -28.20 -3.75
C VAL A 34 11.58 -27.81 -2.30
N ALA A 35 11.23 -26.55 -2.07
CA ALA A 35 10.47 -26.14 -0.88
C ALA A 35 9.69 -24.86 -1.20
N SER A 36 8.37 -25.02 -1.18
CA SER A 36 7.41 -23.92 -1.14
C SER A 36 7.76 -23.00 0.05
N SER A 37 8.03 -21.75 -0.23
CA SER A 37 7.95 -20.67 0.74
C SER A 37 7.63 -19.41 -0.04
N VAL A 38 6.35 -19.08 -0.05
CA VAL A 38 5.86 -17.75 -0.38
C VAL A 38 6.47 -16.83 0.68
N ALA A 39 7.52 -16.10 0.28
CA ALA A 39 7.99 -14.96 1.05
C ALA A 39 6.84 -13.94 1.09
N PRO A 40 6.54 -13.33 2.25
CA PRO A 40 5.65 -12.19 2.27
C PRO A 40 6.29 -11.11 1.42
N GLU A 41 5.59 -10.75 0.36
CA GLU A 41 5.75 -9.49 -0.35
C GLU A 41 5.97 -8.36 0.66
N SER A 42 7.12 -7.70 0.49
CA SER A 42 7.50 -6.50 1.20
C SER A 42 6.46 -5.41 0.96
N ASP A 43 5.59 -5.20 1.94
CA ASP A 43 4.86 -3.94 2.08
C ASP A 43 5.84 -2.84 2.49
N VAL A 44 6.30 -2.13 1.46
CA VAL A 44 6.60 -0.70 1.42
C VAL A 44 7.03 -0.06 2.75
N GLU A 45 8.34 0.09 2.87
CA GLU A 45 8.99 1.11 3.69
C GLU A 45 8.42 2.49 3.35
N GLY A 46 7.66 3.08 4.27
CA GLY A 46 7.00 4.35 4.09
C GLY A 46 6.68 5.00 5.43
N ALA A 47 7.68 5.72 5.96
CA ALA A 47 7.59 6.68 7.08
C ALA A 47 6.81 6.20 8.31
N GLU A 48 7.54 5.92 9.40
CA GLU A 48 6.98 5.76 10.76
C GLU A 48 6.35 7.09 11.24
N VAL A 49 5.22 7.47 10.65
CA VAL A 49 4.16 8.12 11.39
C VAL A 49 3.68 7.04 12.37
N THR A 50 3.52 7.36 13.64
CA THR A 50 2.81 6.51 14.61
C THR A 50 1.34 6.42 14.19
N ALA A 51 1.09 5.79 13.04
CA ALA A 51 -0.21 5.66 12.44
C ALA A 51 -0.83 4.41 13.04
N THR A 52 -1.91 4.62 13.79
CA THR A 52 -2.73 3.51 14.27
C THR A 52 -3.70 3.14 13.15
N SER A 53 -4.07 1.86 13.08
CA SER A 53 -5.10 1.39 12.16
C SER A 53 -6.35 0.96 12.91
N LEU A 54 -7.49 1.08 12.25
CA LEU A 54 -8.75 0.45 12.66
C LEU A 54 -9.49 -0.05 11.44
N THR A 55 -10.40 -0.98 11.64
CA THR A 55 -11.24 -1.53 10.58
C THR A 55 -12.67 -1.06 10.76
N LEU A 56 -13.21 -0.42 9.72
CA LEU A 56 -14.61 -0.04 9.63
C LEU A 56 -15.35 -1.02 8.74
N ASN A 57 -16.48 -1.53 9.21
CA ASN A 57 -17.50 -2.15 8.40
C ASN A 57 -18.40 -1.07 7.79
N VAL A 58 -18.62 -1.12 6.47
CA VAL A 58 -19.38 -0.16 5.69
C VAL A 58 -20.41 -0.92 4.85
N PRO A 59 -21.54 -1.36 5.45
CA PRO A 59 -22.44 -2.34 4.85
C PRO A 59 -22.92 -1.99 3.43
N ASP A 60 -23.22 -0.72 3.18
CA ASP A 60 -23.78 -0.24 1.91
C ASP A 60 -22.74 -0.11 0.77
N MET A 61 -21.48 -0.49 1.01
CA MET A 61 -20.38 -0.38 0.04
C MET A 61 -20.36 -1.55 -0.96
N HIS A 62 -21.43 -1.77 -1.71
CA HIS A 62 -21.52 -2.92 -2.64
C HIS A 62 -20.86 -2.70 -4.01
N CYS A 63 -20.53 -1.46 -4.38
CA CYS A 63 -20.03 -1.12 -5.71
C CYS A 63 -18.51 -0.83 -5.71
N PRO A 64 -17.66 -1.64 -6.36
CA PRO A 64 -16.20 -1.48 -6.31
C PRO A 64 -15.69 -0.23 -7.01
N PHE A 65 -16.36 0.21 -8.07
CA PHE A 65 -15.92 1.34 -8.89
C PHE A 65 -16.56 2.68 -8.50
N ALA A 66 -17.52 2.68 -7.57
CA ALA A 66 -18.25 3.89 -7.18
C ALA A 66 -18.34 4.04 -5.66
N CYS A 67 -18.79 3.01 -4.94
CA CYS A 67 -18.98 3.09 -3.49
C CYS A 67 -17.63 3.15 -2.78
N TYR A 68 -16.72 2.20 -3.03
CA TYR A 68 -15.41 2.20 -2.38
C TYR A 68 -14.60 3.47 -2.65
N PRO A 69 -14.44 3.96 -3.89
CA PRO A 69 -13.76 5.22 -4.15
C PRO A 69 -14.38 6.40 -3.42
N ASN A 70 -15.70 6.42 -3.25
CA ASN A 70 -16.39 7.47 -2.50
C ASN A 70 -16.14 7.39 -0.99
N VAL A 71 -16.21 6.18 -0.41
CA VAL A 71 -15.85 5.91 1.00
C VAL A 71 -14.40 6.34 1.26
N LYS A 72 -13.47 5.86 0.43
CA LYS A 72 -12.05 6.20 0.48
C LYS A 72 -11.83 7.71 0.43
N LYS A 73 -12.38 8.38 -0.58
CA LYS A 73 -12.28 9.84 -0.73
C LYS A 73 -12.88 10.59 0.45
N THR A 74 -14.00 10.13 1.00
CA THR A 74 -14.65 10.76 2.15
C THR A 74 -13.75 10.72 3.38
N LEU A 75 -13.16 9.56 3.67
CA LEU A 75 -12.28 9.39 4.82
C LEU A 75 -10.92 10.07 4.63
N GLU A 76 -10.29 9.92 3.45
CA GLU A 76 -9.00 10.55 3.13
C GLU A 76 -9.10 12.08 2.94
N SER A 77 -10.31 12.64 2.85
CA SER A 77 -10.48 14.11 2.87
C SER A 77 -10.18 14.74 4.24
N ARG A 78 -10.07 13.92 5.29
CA ARG A 78 -9.76 14.36 6.63
C ARG A 78 -8.25 14.44 6.84
N GLU A 79 -7.80 15.46 7.56
CA GLU A 79 -6.36 15.69 7.81
C GLU A 79 -5.74 14.68 8.79
N ASP A 80 -6.57 14.05 9.62
CA ASP A 80 -6.23 13.03 10.61
C ASP A 80 -6.16 11.62 10.01
N VAL A 81 -6.54 11.42 8.75
CA VAL A 81 -6.43 10.14 8.04
C VAL A 81 -5.16 10.13 7.18
N VAL A 82 -4.43 9.02 7.22
CA VAL A 82 -3.20 8.79 6.46
C VAL A 82 -3.50 8.03 5.17
N SER A 83 -4.24 6.94 5.27
CA SER A 83 -4.69 6.17 4.11
C SER A 83 -5.92 5.34 4.41
N VAL A 84 -6.67 5.01 3.36
CA VAL A 84 -7.77 4.04 3.42
C VAL A 84 -7.57 2.95 2.36
N GLU A 85 -7.65 1.71 2.82
CA GLU A 85 -7.46 0.50 2.04
C GLU A 85 -8.66 -0.41 2.20
N LEU A 86 -9.07 -1.06 1.11
CA LEU A 86 -10.08 -2.10 1.16
C LEU A 86 -9.46 -3.36 1.75
N VAL A 87 -10.17 -4.07 2.64
CA VAL A 87 -9.69 -5.38 3.09
C VAL A 87 -9.60 -6.36 1.90
N PRO A 88 -8.77 -7.42 1.98
CA PRO A 88 -8.68 -8.43 0.94
C PRO A 88 -10.06 -8.99 0.55
N GLN A 89 -10.36 -8.96 -0.75
CA GLN A 89 -11.59 -9.51 -1.32
C GLN A 89 -11.32 -10.91 -1.87
N LYS A 90 -12.38 -11.70 -2.04
CA LYS A 90 -12.26 -13.07 -2.59
C LYS A 90 -12.11 -13.04 -4.11
N GLU A 91 -12.83 -12.11 -4.75
CA GLU A 91 -12.87 -11.98 -6.20
C GLU A 91 -12.51 -10.54 -6.61
N GLU A 92 -11.77 -10.40 -7.71
CA GLU A 92 -11.43 -9.07 -8.24
C GLU A 92 -12.66 -8.37 -8.79
N GLY A 93 -12.82 -7.08 -8.46
CA GLY A 93 -13.95 -6.29 -8.95
C GLY A 93 -15.29 -6.63 -8.31
N VAL A 94 -15.28 -7.32 -7.16
CA VAL A 94 -16.45 -7.56 -6.30
C VAL A 94 -16.13 -7.14 -4.87
N ILE A 95 -17.12 -6.62 -4.14
CA ILE A 95 -16.98 -6.35 -2.70
C ILE A 95 -17.82 -7.39 -1.94
N ASP A 96 -17.14 -8.43 -1.47
CA ASP A 96 -17.72 -9.48 -0.62
C ASP A 96 -17.56 -9.18 0.87
N THR A 97 -16.47 -8.49 1.21
CA THR A 97 -16.16 -8.07 2.57
C THR A 97 -16.18 -6.54 2.59
N PRO A 98 -17.31 -5.92 2.94
CA PRO A 98 -17.49 -4.47 2.88
C PRO A 98 -16.82 -3.77 4.06
N GLN A 99 -15.51 -3.98 4.21
CA GLN A 99 -14.70 -3.42 5.28
C GLN A 99 -13.52 -2.64 4.71
N VAL A 100 -13.16 -1.56 5.39
CA VAL A 100 -12.01 -0.73 5.04
C VAL A 100 -11.10 -0.60 6.25
N VAL A 101 -9.80 -0.69 6.01
CA VAL A 101 -8.77 -0.39 7.00
C VAL A 101 -8.41 1.08 6.84
N VAL A 102 -8.54 1.81 7.94
CA VAL A 102 -8.21 3.23 8.01
C VAL A 102 -6.92 3.37 8.82
N LYS A 103 -5.86 3.87 8.19
CA LYS A 103 -4.64 4.30 8.89
C LYS A 103 -4.79 5.77 9.24
N TYR A 104 -4.59 6.13 10.50
CA TYR A 104 -4.86 7.49 11.00
C TYR A 104 -3.82 7.95 12.02
N LYS A 105 -3.77 9.28 12.22
CA LYS A 105 -2.87 9.96 13.16
C LYS A 105 -3.53 10.11 14.53
N ASP A 106 -2.73 10.46 15.54
CA ASP A 106 -3.26 10.85 16.85
C ASP A 106 -4.34 11.94 16.75
N GLY A 107 -5.40 11.80 17.54
CA GLY A 107 -6.55 12.70 17.53
C GLY A 107 -7.67 12.32 16.57
N PHE A 108 -7.56 11.20 15.86
CA PHE A 108 -8.66 10.66 15.05
C PHE A 108 -9.91 10.37 15.89
N VAL A 109 -11.05 10.92 15.48
CA VAL A 109 -12.34 10.72 16.15
C VAL A 109 -13.24 9.83 15.30
N VAL A 110 -13.33 8.56 15.71
CA VAL A 110 -14.12 7.52 15.05
C VAL A 110 -15.56 7.96 14.73
N ASP A 111 -16.25 8.53 15.71
CA ASP A 111 -17.66 8.94 15.54
C ASP A 111 -17.82 10.01 14.46
N GLN A 112 -16.84 10.90 14.30
CA GLN A 112 -16.88 11.90 13.24
C GLN A 112 -16.67 11.28 11.86
N ALA A 113 -15.78 10.29 11.75
CA ALA A 113 -15.57 9.55 10.51
C ALA A 113 -16.83 8.77 10.11
N ILE A 114 -17.46 8.06 11.06
CA ILE A 114 -18.73 7.37 10.84
C ILE A 114 -19.84 8.36 10.46
N ALA A 115 -19.93 9.52 11.14
CA ALA A 115 -20.90 10.54 10.79
C ALA A 115 -20.69 11.14 9.39
N GLN A 116 -19.43 11.30 8.96
CA GLN A 116 -19.11 11.74 7.59
C GLN A 116 -19.50 10.69 6.55
N LEU A 117 -19.23 9.40 6.82
CA LEU A 117 -19.68 8.30 5.97
C LEU A 117 -21.22 8.26 5.86
N GLY A 118 -21.93 8.47 6.97
CA GLY A 118 -23.38 8.57 6.98
C GLY A 118 -23.91 9.72 6.10
N LYS A 119 -23.26 10.89 6.13
CA LYS A 119 -23.59 12.03 5.24
C LYS A 119 -23.32 11.74 3.77
N ALA A 120 -22.34 10.87 3.48
CA ALA A 120 -22.01 10.42 2.12
C ALA A 120 -22.93 9.28 1.62
N GLY A 121 -23.90 8.83 2.43
CA GLY A 121 -24.85 7.78 2.07
C GLY A 121 -24.46 6.38 2.55
N PHE A 122 -23.39 6.24 3.34
CA PHE A 122 -22.93 4.97 3.91
C PHE A 122 -23.34 4.86 5.38
N GLY A 123 -24.65 4.82 5.59
CA GLY A 123 -25.26 4.66 6.91
C GLY A 123 -24.89 3.32 7.55
N GLY A 124 -24.98 3.25 8.88
CA GLY A 124 -24.72 1.99 9.61
C GLY A 124 -23.26 1.53 9.59
N SER A 125 -22.32 2.41 9.22
CA SER A 125 -20.88 2.11 9.31
C SER A 125 -20.45 1.97 10.77
N THR A 126 -19.66 0.94 11.10
CA THR A 126 -19.25 0.63 12.48
C THR A 126 -17.81 0.16 12.57
N VAL A 127 -17.13 0.42 13.69
CA VAL A 127 -15.82 -0.21 13.98
C VAL A 127 -16.02 -1.70 14.26
N VAL A 128 -15.13 -2.52 13.72
CA VAL A 128 -15.10 -3.97 13.98
C VAL A 128 -13.78 -4.46 14.57
N GLN A 129 -12.68 -3.73 14.38
CA GLN A 129 -11.36 -3.99 14.97
C GLN A 129 -10.59 -2.69 15.16
#